data_AF-A0A7S4Q4W8-F1
#
_entry.id   AF-A0A7S4Q4W8-F1
#
_cell.length_a   1.000
_cell.length_b   1.000
_cell.length_c   1.000
_cell.angle_alpha   90.00
_cell.angle_beta   90.00
_cell.angle_gamma   90.00
#
_symmetry.space_group_name_H-M   'P 1'
#
loop_
_entity.id
_entity.type
_entity.pdbx_description
1 polymer ?
#
loop_
_entity_poly.entity_id
_entity_poly.type
_entity_poly.pdbx_seq_one_letter_code
_entity_poly.pdbx_strand_id
1 'polypeptide(L)'
;GSPARPTPSSSSSAVPPVVPMMPKGLSPLLLHFDVNKTVIQSDSIQNKKIEEGIREGIAELFWGRTRREGDKQFWDPLRSKPTCHPPHEEDDGVSRVVNYAQFCKLVVKDKEERKEAIKSFRLVVDEEAKQ
;
A
#
# COMPACT_ATOMS: atom_id res chain seq x y z
N GLY A 1 -35.33 -28.11 -65.27
CA GLY A 1 -34.11 -27.36 -65.57
C GLY A 1 -34.04 -26.16 -64.67
N SER A 2 -32.97 -26.03 -63.88
CA SER A 2 -32.59 -24.77 -63.22
C SER A 2 -32.06 -23.79 -64.27
N PRO A 3 -32.27 -22.47 -64.13
CA PRO A 3 -31.29 -21.57 -63.46
C PRO A 3 -32.02 -20.38 -62.75
N ALA A 4 -31.45 -19.37 -62.08
CA ALA A 4 -30.14 -19.00 -61.55
C ALA A 4 -30.39 -17.99 -60.39
N ARG A 5 -29.37 -17.82 -59.55
CA ARG A 5 -29.24 -16.94 -58.38
C ARG A 5 -29.33 -15.44 -58.72
N PRO A 6 -29.67 -14.58 -57.73
CA PRO A 6 -28.70 -13.56 -57.31
C PRO A 6 -28.61 -13.33 -55.79
N THR A 7 -27.39 -13.05 -55.32
CA THR A 7 -27.04 -12.30 -54.10
C THR A 7 -26.61 -10.88 -54.54
N PRO A 8 -26.33 -9.87 -53.67
CA PRO A 8 -26.15 -9.88 -52.21
C PRO A 8 -26.81 -8.70 -51.45
N SER A 9 -26.85 -8.74 -50.12
CA SER A 9 -26.63 -7.51 -49.32
C SER A 9 -26.13 -7.83 -47.91
N SER A 10 -25.01 -7.17 -47.62
CA SER A 10 -24.34 -6.90 -46.37
C SER A 10 -25.18 -6.96 -45.09
N SER A 11 -24.72 -7.75 -44.11
CA SER A 11 -24.86 -7.38 -42.70
C SER A 11 -23.58 -7.68 -41.93
N SER A 12 -22.92 -6.57 -41.60
CA SER A 12 -21.91 -6.33 -40.56
C SER A 12 -21.48 -7.55 -39.71
N SER A 13 -20.28 -8.06 -39.98
CA SER A 13 -19.53 -8.85 -39.00
C SER A 13 -18.97 -7.87 -37.96
N ALA A 14 -19.68 -7.70 -36.86
CA ALA A 14 -19.18 -6.96 -35.71
C ALA A 14 -18.00 -7.74 -35.11
N VAL A 15 -16.80 -7.20 -35.28
CA VAL A 15 -15.61 -7.68 -34.56
C VAL A 15 -15.86 -7.41 -33.07
N PRO A 16 -15.86 -8.43 -32.19
CA PRO A 16 -16.02 -8.19 -30.77
C PRO A 16 -14.82 -7.36 -30.27
N PRO A 17 -15.03 -6.40 -29.34
CA PRO A 17 -13.93 -5.63 -28.78
C PRO A 17 -12.96 -6.60 -28.10
N VAL A 18 -11.68 -6.49 -28.47
CA VAL A 18 -10.58 -7.18 -27.79
C VAL A 18 -10.55 -6.64 -26.36
N VAL A 19 -11.19 -7.36 -25.44
CA VAL A 19 -11.09 -7.07 -24.01
C VAL A 19 -9.66 -7.41 -23.62
N PRO A 20 -8.87 -6.47 -23.08
CA PRO A 20 -7.54 -6.79 -22.57
C PRO A 20 -7.69 -7.86 -21.50
N MET A 21 -7.19 -9.07 -21.76
CA MET A 21 -7.08 -10.11 -20.75
C MET A 21 -6.17 -9.58 -19.66
N MET A 22 -6.75 -9.19 -18.53
CA MET A 22 -5.98 -8.86 -17.34
C MET A 22 -5.11 -10.07 -16.98
N PRO A 23 -3.81 -9.86 -16.65
CA PRO A 23 -2.95 -10.94 -16.23
C PRO A 23 -3.59 -11.69 -15.06
N LYS A 24 -3.77 -13.00 -15.23
CA LYS A 24 -4.27 -13.91 -14.19
C LYS A 24 -3.28 -13.89 -13.03
N GLY A 25 -3.61 -13.14 -11.98
CA GLY A 25 -2.77 -13.01 -10.79
C GLY A 25 -3.08 -11.81 -9.91
N LEU A 26 -3.79 -10.80 -10.42
CA LEU A 26 -4.29 -9.69 -9.61
C LEU A 26 -5.79 -9.87 -9.38
N SER A 27 -6.15 -10.69 -8.40
CA SER A 27 -7.50 -10.66 -7.85
C SER A 27 -7.75 -9.26 -7.30
N PRO A 28 -8.67 -8.46 -7.86
CA PRO A 28 -8.96 -7.15 -7.30
C PRO A 28 -9.50 -7.36 -5.88
N LEU A 29 -8.87 -6.70 -4.90
CA LEU A 29 -9.34 -6.68 -3.52
C LEU A 29 -10.72 -6.04 -3.51
N LEU A 30 -11.76 -6.86 -3.40
CA LEU A 30 -13.13 -6.39 -3.23
C LEU A 30 -13.28 -5.89 -1.78
N LEU A 31 -13.01 -4.60 -1.58
CA LEU A 31 -13.24 -3.92 -0.31
C LEU A 31 -14.70 -3.47 -0.26
N HIS A 32 -15.47 -4.03 0.67
CA HIS A 32 -16.84 -3.59 0.95
C HIS A 32 -16.79 -2.19 1.59
N PHE A 33 -17.19 -1.16 0.86
CA PHE A 33 -17.40 0.18 1.39
C PHE A 33 -18.88 0.54 1.37
N ASP A 34 -19.37 1.11 2.48
CA ASP A 34 -20.72 1.62 2.61
C ASP A 34 -20.96 2.74 1.57
N VAL A 35 -21.98 2.54 0.73
CA VAL A 35 -22.13 3.15 -0.60
C VAL A 35 -22.67 4.58 -0.52
N ASN A 36 -23.06 5.08 0.65
CA ASN A 36 -23.84 6.30 0.75
C ASN A 36 -23.10 7.62 0.51
N LYS A 37 -21.75 7.65 0.40
CA LYS A 37 -21.00 8.90 0.12
C LYS A 37 -19.72 8.78 -0.72
N THR A 38 -19.49 7.66 -1.41
CA THR A 38 -18.17 7.42 -2.02
C THR A 38 -18.24 7.38 -3.55
N VAL A 39 -17.89 8.50 -4.19
CA VAL A 39 -17.53 8.51 -5.61
C VAL A 39 -16.18 7.81 -5.75
N ILE A 40 -16.19 6.59 -6.28
CA ILE A 40 -14.94 5.88 -6.62
C ILE A 40 -14.43 6.45 -7.94
N GLN A 41 -13.53 7.44 -7.86
CA GLN A 41 -12.70 7.83 -8.99
C GLN A 41 -11.64 6.75 -9.22
N SER A 42 -12.00 5.67 -9.91
CA SER A 42 -11.07 4.57 -10.25
C SER A 42 -9.94 4.99 -11.20
N ASP A 43 -10.11 6.08 -11.96
CA ASP A 43 -9.19 6.44 -13.05
C ASP A 43 -8.11 7.46 -12.68
N SER A 44 -8.01 7.87 -11.40
CA SER A 44 -7.02 8.86 -10.95
C SER A 44 -6.21 8.44 -9.71
N ILE A 45 -6.38 7.20 -9.23
CA ILE A 45 -5.74 6.76 -7.98
C ILE A 45 -4.30 6.34 -8.24
N GLN A 46 -3.46 7.37 -8.18
CA GLN A 46 -2.06 7.40 -7.78
C GLN A 46 -1.02 7.03 -8.85
N ASN A 47 -0.27 8.06 -9.24
CA ASN A 47 1.12 7.99 -9.72
C ASN A 47 2.10 7.36 -8.66
N LYS A 48 1.60 6.54 -7.73
CA LYS A 48 2.40 5.82 -6.75
C LYS A 48 2.56 4.38 -7.20
N LYS A 49 3.77 3.86 -7.05
CA LYS A 49 4.03 2.45 -7.35
C LYS A 49 3.37 1.59 -6.27
N ILE A 50 2.84 0.43 -6.66
CA ILE A 50 2.25 -0.56 -5.71
C ILE A 50 3.21 -0.84 -4.54
N GLU A 51 4.51 -0.92 -4.83
CA GLU A 51 5.58 -1.10 -3.84
C GLU A 51 5.60 -0.01 -2.76
N GLU A 52 5.28 1.24 -3.11
CA GLU A 52 5.20 2.35 -2.16
C GLU A 52 4.02 2.17 -1.21
N GLY A 53 2.87 1.73 -1.73
CA GLY A 53 1.70 1.42 -0.90
C GLY A 53 1.95 0.25 0.06
N ILE A 54 2.65 -0.79 -0.41
CA ILE A 54 3.04 -1.93 0.44
C ILE A 54 3.99 -1.47 1.56
N ARG A 55 5.01 -0.67 1.23
CA ARG A 55 5.98 -0.16 2.22
C ARG A 55 5.32 0.76 3.25
N GLU A 56 4.42 1.63 2.81
CA GLU A 56 3.60 2.47 3.71
C GLU A 56 2.78 1.59 4.67
N GLY A 57 2.11 0.55 4.15
CA GLY A 57 1.36 -0.40 4.99
C GLY A 57 2.23 -1.15 5.99
N ILE A 58 3.40 -1.65 5.57
CA ILE A 58 4.37 -2.31 6.46
C ILE A 58 4.77 -1.35 7.60
N ALA A 59 5.08 -0.09 7.31
CA ALA A 59 5.47 0.89 8.32
C ALA A 59 4.40 1.13 9.41
N GLU A 60 3.12 0.84 9.12
CA GLU A 60 2.03 0.96 10.10
C GLU A 60 1.84 -0.30 10.96
N LEU A 61 2.32 -1.46 10.49
CA LEU A 61 2.14 -2.76 11.14
C LEU A 61 3.30 -3.18 12.03
N PHE A 62 4.47 -2.57 11.86
CA PHE A 62 5.67 -2.87 12.65
C PHE A 62 5.81 -1.89 13.81
N TRP A 63 5.92 -2.45 15.01
CA TRP A 63 5.98 -1.72 16.28
C TRP A 63 7.40 -1.75 16.84
N GLY A 64 7.75 -0.70 17.57
CA GLY A 64 9.05 -0.55 18.19
C GLY A 64 9.00 0.38 19.38
N ARG A 65 10.02 0.29 20.23
CA ARG A 65 10.19 1.20 21.36
C ARG A 65 11.02 2.38 20.92
N THR A 66 10.62 3.56 21.38
CA THR A 66 11.44 4.76 21.19
C THR A 66 12.41 4.91 22.35
N ARG A 67 13.69 5.12 22.04
CA ARG A 67 14.69 5.52 23.02
C ARG A 67 15.29 6.87 22.64
N ARG A 68 15.69 7.65 23.64
CA ARG A 68 16.40 8.92 23.43
C ARG A 68 17.81 8.81 23.98
N GLU A 69 18.80 9.13 23.15
CA GLU A 69 20.19 9.28 23.57
C GLU A 69 20.65 10.69 23.20
N GLY A 70 20.82 11.55 24.22
CA GLY A 70 21.07 12.98 24.01
C GLY A 70 19.94 13.64 23.21
N ASP A 71 20.31 14.32 22.13
CA ASP A 71 19.37 15.02 21.23
C ASP A 71 18.77 14.12 20.14
N LYS A 72 19.16 12.84 20.08
CA LYS A 72 18.71 11.89 19.06
C LYS A 72 17.65 10.94 19.62
N GLN A 73 16.66 10.64 18.78
CA GLN A 73 15.63 9.66 19.08
C GLN A 73 15.77 8.47 18.12
N PHE A 74 15.76 7.27 18.69
CA PHE A 74 15.92 6.01 17.99
C PHE A 74 14.66 5.18 18.10
N TRP A 75 14.52 4.24 17.19
CA TRP A 75 13.42 3.29 17.16
C TRP A 75 14.00 1.88 17.10
N ASP A 76 13.70 1.11 18.13
CA ASP A 76 14.14 -0.27 18.26
C ASP A 76 12.95 -1.19 17.96
N PRO A 77 13.04 -2.01 16.90
CA PRO A 77 11.94 -2.88 16.50
C PRO A 77 11.62 -3.89 17.60
N LEU A 78 10.32 -4.03 17.89
CA LEU A 78 9.84 -5.17 18.66
C LEU A 78 9.91 -6.39 17.74
N ARG A 79 10.51 -7.49 18.23
CA ARG A 79 10.60 -8.76 17.48
C ARG A 79 9.26 -9.51 17.40
N SER A 80 8.15 -8.82 17.61
CA SER A 80 6.80 -9.33 17.50
C SER A 80 6.36 -9.44 16.03
N LYS A 81 5.38 -10.30 15.76
CA LYS A 81 4.74 -10.36 14.44
C LYS A 81 4.10 -9.00 14.09
N PRO A 82 3.97 -8.65 12.79
CA PRO A 82 3.28 -7.42 12.39
C PRO A 82 1.82 -7.45 12.87
N THR A 83 1.35 -6.35 13.45
CA THR A 83 -0.01 -6.23 13.99
C THR A 83 -0.61 -4.88 13.67
N CYS A 84 -1.92 -4.87 13.38
CA CYS A 84 -2.69 -3.62 13.21
C CYS A 84 -3.00 -2.93 14.55
N HIS A 85 -2.88 -3.65 15.66
CA HIS A 85 -3.08 -3.12 17.01
C HIS A 85 -1.73 -2.95 17.70
N PRO A 86 -1.58 -1.91 18.56
CA PRO A 86 -0.42 -1.79 19.42
C PRO A 86 -0.26 -3.07 20.24
N PRO A 87 0.96 -3.62 20.38
CA PRO A 87 1.18 -4.74 21.27
C PRO A 87 0.84 -4.34 22.71
N HIS A 88 0.29 -5.26 23.47
CA HIS A 88 0.04 -5.10 24.91
C HIS A 88 1.37 -5.15 25.67
N GLU A 89 2.19 -4.12 25.52
CA GLU A 89 3.35 -3.91 26.37
C GLU A 89 3.00 -2.86 27.44
N GLU A 90 3.46 -3.10 28.66
CA GLU A 90 3.36 -2.12 29.74
C GLU A 90 4.20 -0.91 29.37
N ASP A 91 3.57 0.27 29.34
CA ASP A 91 4.27 1.53 29.20
C ASP A 91 5.09 1.74 30.47
N ASP A 92 6.41 1.54 30.37
CA ASP A 92 7.35 1.77 31.46
C ASP A 92 7.52 3.27 31.77
N GLY A 93 6.79 4.15 31.05
CA GLY A 93 6.79 5.60 31.22
C GLY A 93 8.06 6.27 30.67
N VAL A 94 9.03 5.48 30.22
CA VAL A 94 10.33 5.93 29.71
C VAL A 94 10.43 5.70 28.21
N SER A 95 9.87 4.60 27.72
CA SER A 95 9.96 4.15 26.33
C SER A 95 8.57 3.98 25.74
N ARG A 96 8.17 4.92 24.87
CA ARG A 96 6.87 4.81 24.20
C ARG A 96 6.94 3.79 23.06
N VAL A 97 5.97 2.87 23.04
CA VAL A 97 5.72 1.97 21.92
C VAL A 97 4.97 2.72 20.81
N VAL A 98 5.54 2.73 19.61
CA VAL A 98 4.96 3.36 18.42
C VAL A 98 5.27 2.51 17.19
N ASN A 99 4.41 2.59 16.16
CA ASN A 99 4.76 2.02 14.87
C ASN A 99 5.80 2.88 14.13
N TYR A 100 6.46 2.30 13.13
CA TYR A 100 7.54 2.99 12.41
C TYR A 100 7.04 4.28 11.72
N ALA A 101 5.83 4.26 11.16
CA ALA A 101 5.22 5.45 10.55
C ALA A 101 5.01 6.60 11.55
N GLN A 102 4.59 6.28 12.78
CA GLN A 102 4.47 7.24 13.88
C GLN A 102 5.85 7.75 14.31
N PHE A 103 6.85 6.89 14.41
CA PHE A 103 8.23 7.30 14.71
C PHE A 103 8.75 8.31 13.68
N CYS A 104 8.60 8.04 12.38
CA CYS A 104 8.99 8.99 11.34
C CYS A 104 8.30 10.35 11.48
N LYS A 105 7.02 10.40 11.90
CA LYS A 105 6.30 11.67 12.17
C LYS A 105 6.88 12.44 13.35
N LEU A 106 7.45 11.76 14.35
CA LEU A 106 8.06 12.39 15.51
C LEU A 106 9.39 13.04 15.14
N VAL A 107 10.25 12.31 14.41
CA VAL A 107 11.64 12.70 14.16
C VAL A 107 11.84 13.49 12.86
N VAL A 108 11.03 13.27 11.82
CA VAL A 108 11.15 13.97 10.53
C VAL A 108 10.08 15.05 10.40
N LYS A 109 10.51 16.31 10.45
CA LYS A 109 9.59 17.46 10.37
C LYS A 109 9.14 17.73 8.94
N ASP A 110 10.03 17.63 7.96
CA ASP A 110 9.67 17.80 6.56
C ASP A 110 8.71 16.70 6.08
N LYS A 111 7.76 17.07 5.23
CA LYS A 111 6.68 16.18 4.78
C LYS A 111 7.15 15.18 3.73
N GLU A 112 7.94 15.62 2.75
CA GLU A 112 8.39 14.76 1.66
C GLU A 112 9.50 13.83 2.14
N GLU A 113 10.41 14.34 2.96
CA GLU A 113 11.43 13.55 3.64
C GLU A 113 10.80 12.47 4.53
N ARG A 114 9.70 12.79 5.23
CA ARG A 114 8.99 11.84 6.07
C ARG A 114 8.37 10.72 5.26
N LYS A 115 7.72 11.03 4.14
CA LYS A 115 7.19 9.99 3.23
C LYS A 115 8.30 9.07 2.76
N GLU A 116 9.44 9.64 2.40
CA GLU A 116 10.59 8.85 1.95
C GLU A 116 11.18 8.00 3.07
N ALA A 117 11.28 8.53 4.29
CA ALA A 117 11.75 7.80 5.47
C ALA A 117 10.81 6.62 5.84
N ILE A 118 9.50 6.80 5.69
CA ILE A 118 8.49 5.76 5.90
C ILE A 118 8.68 4.62 4.89
N LYS A 119 8.90 4.93 3.61
CA LYS A 119 9.03 3.92 2.54
C LYS A 119 10.39 3.20 2.58
N SER A 120 11.46 3.92 2.90
CA SER A 120 12.83 3.42 2.80
C SER A 120 13.32 2.69 4.06
N PHE A 121 12.63 2.83 5.19
CA PHE A 121 13.07 2.29 6.49
C PHE A 121 14.47 2.77 6.93
N ARG A 122 14.97 3.87 6.33
CA ARG A 122 16.36 4.34 6.52
C ARG A 122 16.72 4.80 7.94
N LEU A 123 15.72 5.04 8.78
CA LEU A 123 15.92 5.50 10.17
C LEU A 123 16.01 4.33 11.16
N VAL A 124 15.82 3.10 10.70
CA VAL A 124 16.11 1.90 11.49
C VAL A 124 17.62 1.78 11.63
N VAL A 125 18.10 1.70 12.86
CA VAL A 125 19.54 1.58 13.16
C VAL A 125 19.97 0.12 13.29
N ASP A 126 19.04 -0.77 13.64
CA ASP A 126 19.29 -2.20 13.76
C ASP A 126 19.55 -2.82 12.37
N GLU A 127 20.77 -3.32 12.16
CA GLU A 127 21.18 -3.98 10.91
C GLU A 127 20.54 -5.37 10.75
N GLU A 128 20.17 -6.06 11.83
CA GLU A 128 19.44 -7.33 11.76
C GLU A 128 18.02 -7.12 11.25
N ALA A 129 17.42 -5.96 11.55
CA ALA A 129 16.08 -5.58 11.10
C ALA A 129 16.03 -5.06 9.65
N LYS A 130 17.19 -4.86 9.00
CA LYS A 130 17.30 -4.41 7.61
C LYS A 130 17.41 -5.57 6.61
N GLN A 131 17.64 -6.79 7.08
CA GLN A 131 17.73 -8.02 6.26
C GLN A 131 16.33 -8.55 5.92
#